data_AF-A0A956NFW6-F1
#
_entry.id   AF-A0A956NFW6-F1
#
_cell.length_a   1.000
_cell.length_b   1.000
_cell.length_c   1.000
_cell.angle_alpha   90.00
_cell.angle_beta   90.00
_cell.angle_gamma   90.00
#
_symmetry.space_group_name_H-M   'P 1'
#
loop_
_entity.id
_entity.type
_entity.pdbx_description
1 polymer ?
#
loop_
_entity_poly.entity_id
_entity_poly.type
_entity_poly.pdbx_seq_one_letter_code
_entity_poly.pdbx_strand_id
1 'polypeptide(L)'
;MRRLLTLPRSARVLPALVLFGTSALLFASGCSDSNDATTSPDPTNQEEEAIPTISDVQNEVALTAEQAAEVERALNQWRIESRRSENMEDVLLEDAPAVAFLARASETLNEAQMTALREMAGRAVGARADEFRPEPGERAAGLIPGIRGLFHGLDLSREQVVAIRDALAAAREDVYDLCEQYRDGVLSEEELIAAREDVREALQAAIADILTEEQNAALEQNKLTILARRLDHLLQRFDQRTEMRVGHLDALLDLTDEQELAITAVIEAAKPDLTALLESIEAESLTSAEAWEAFRTIQEETAADVRLELTEEQIGILDELRGMHEPCRGNVEL
;
A
#
# COMPACT_ATOMS: atom_id res chain seq x y z
N MET A 1 8.23 -38.25 -26.06
CA MET A 1 7.15 -38.51 -25.08
C MET A 1 7.06 -37.28 -24.18
N ARG A 2 6.24 -36.31 -24.57
CA ARG A 2 5.95 -35.07 -23.81
C ARG A 2 4.57 -35.24 -23.17
N ARG A 3 4.48 -35.14 -21.84
CA ARG A 3 3.21 -35.08 -21.12
C ARG A 3 2.83 -33.61 -20.97
N LEU A 4 1.75 -33.22 -21.63
CA LEU A 4 1.03 -31.98 -21.40
C LEU A 4 0.14 -32.20 -20.17
N LEU A 5 0.28 -31.34 -19.16
CA LEU A 5 -0.66 -31.23 -18.05
C LEU A 5 -1.68 -30.15 -18.42
N THR A 6 -2.89 -30.58 -18.70
CA THR A 6 -4.08 -29.73 -18.84
C THR A 6 -4.80 -29.67 -17.50
N LEU A 7 -4.97 -28.48 -16.93
CA LEU A 7 -5.95 -28.23 -15.87
C LEU A 7 -7.19 -27.54 -16.48
N PRO A 8 -8.42 -28.01 -16.19
CA PRO A 8 -9.65 -27.35 -16.63
C PRO A 8 -10.31 -26.61 -15.46
N ARG A 9 -10.69 -25.34 -15.65
CA ARG A 9 -11.72 -24.69 -14.82
C ARG A 9 -12.64 -23.82 -15.69
N SER A 10 -13.78 -24.42 -16.01
CA SER A 10 -15.13 -23.85 -15.88
C SER A 10 -15.37 -22.42 -16.40
N ALA A 11 -15.65 -22.29 -17.69
CA ALA A 11 -16.33 -21.12 -18.25
C ALA A 11 -17.82 -21.09 -17.79
N ARG A 12 -18.25 -19.97 -17.19
CA ARG A 12 -19.66 -19.57 -17.14
C ARG A 12 -19.80 -18.25 -17.87
N VAL A 13 -20.67 -18.28 -18.87
CA VAL A 13 -21.07 -17.17 -19.73
C VAL A 13 -22.47 -16.71 -19.31
N LEU A 14 -22.74 -15.40 -19.41
CA LEU A 14 -24.01 -14.69 -19.77
C LEU A 14 -24.26 -13.48 -18.84
N PRO A 15 -25.05 -12.46 -19.24
CA PRO A 15 -25.06 -11.70 -20.50
C PRO A 15 -25.15 -10.16 -20.27
N ALA A 16 -24.96 -9.39 -21.35
CA ALA A 16 -25.17 -7.94 -21.43
C ALA A 16 -26.65 -7.50 -21.39
N LEU A 17 -26.94 -6.31 -20.82
CA LEU A 17 -28.01 -5.36 -21.24
C LEU A 17 -27.83 -4.01 -20.48
N VAL A 18 -27.43 -2.90 -21.13
CA VAL A 18 -28.24 -1.81 -21.76
C VAL A 18 -28.62 -0.61 -20.84
N LEU A 19 -28.01 0.54 -21.19
CA LEU A 19 -28.46 1.95 -21.23
C LEU A 19 -29.32 2.57 -20.10
N PHE A 20 -28.84 3.72 -19.59
CA PHE A 20 -29.46 5.07 -19.58
C PHE A 20 -28.29 6.07 -19.33
N GLY A 21 -28.15 7.29 -19.83
CA GLY A 21 -29.08 8.23 -20.45
C GLY A 21 -28.87 9.63 -19.85
N THR A 22 -27.93 10.41 -20.40
CA THR A 22 -27.89 11.90 -20.57
C THR A 22 -28.46 12.86 -19.49
N SER A 23 -27.65 13.85 -19.07
CA SER A 23 -27.89 15.34 -19.06
C SER A 23 -26.85 16.03 -18.12
N ALA A 24 -25.93 16.89 -18.55
CA ALA A 24 -26.01 18.27 -19.09
C ALA A 24 -26.01 19.42 -18.04
N LEU A 25 -24.85 20.12 -17.96
CA LEU A 25 -24.62 21.60 -17.99
C LEU A 25 -24.64 22.52 -16.72
N LEU A 26 -23.52 23.29 -16.62
CA LEU A 26 -23.29 24.70 -16.17
C LEU A 26 -23.21 24.96 -14.64
N PHE A 27 -22.23 25.72 -14.09
CA PHE A 27 -21.77 27.12 -14.30
C PHE A 27 -20.25 27.28 -14.00
N ALA A 28 -19.42 27.99 -14.79
CA ALA A 28 -19.12 29.43 -14.86
C ALA A 28 -18.37 30.08 -13.65
N SER A 29 -17.05 30.22 -13.81
CA SER A 29 -16.10 31.30 -13.44
C SER A 29 -16.28 32.19 -12.19
N GLY A 30 -15.19 32.35 -11.43
CA GLY A 30 -14.89 33.53 -10.63
C GLY A 30 -13.39 33.65 -10.29
N CYS A 31 -12.69 34.60 -10.92
CA CYS A 31 -11.35 35.03 -10.51
C CYS A 31 -11.45 36.11 -9.41
N SER A 32 -10.63 36.03 -8.34
CA SER A 32 -9.98 37.22 -7.77
C SER A 32 -8.82 36.89 -6.83
N ASP A 33 -7.66 37.40 -7.19
CA ASP A 33 -6.56 37.99 -6.42
C ASP A 33 -6.14 37.46 -5.03
N SER A 34 -4.88 37.03 -5.05
CA SER A 34 -3.83 36.92 -4.04
C SER A 34 -3.64 38.10 -3.08
N ASN A 35 -3.25 37.80 -1.83
CA ASN A 35 -2.06 38.38 -1.19
C ASN A 35 -1.66 37.68 0.12
N ASP A 36 -0.39 37.25 0.13
CA ASP A 36 0.61 37.20 1.21
C ASP A 36 0.26 36.61 2.59
N ALA A 37 0.89 35.46 2.92
CA ALA A 37 2.15 35.44 3.70
C ALA A 37 2.55 33.99 4.03
N THR A 38 3.15 33.26 3.09
CA THR A 38 3.62 31.89 3.34
C THR A 38 4.96 31.94 4.07
N THR A 39 4.90 31.83 5.39
CA THR A 39 6.00 31.27 6.18
C THR A 39 6.06 29.80 5.77
N SER A 40 7.06 29.40 5.00
CA SER A 40 7.23 28.01 4.56
C SER A 40 7.29 27.13 5.81
N PRO A 41 6.32 26.22 6.06
CA PRO A 41 6.45 25.27 7.15
C PRO A 41 7.60 24.31 6.81
N ASP A 42 8.40 24.02 7.82
CA ASP A 42 9.43 22.97 7.75
C ASP A 42 8.69 21.63 7.53
N PRO A 43 8.93 20.92 6.40
CA PRO A 43 8.19 19.71 6.06
C PRO A 43 8.45 18.55 7.05
N THR A 44 9.40 18.69 7.96
CA THR A 44 9.69 17.66 8.98
C THR A 44 8.70 17.63 10.16
N ASN A 45 7.84 18.63 10.33
CA ASN A 45 6.90 18.71 11.46
C ASN A 45 5.44 18.39 11.13
N GLN A 46 5.04 18.36 9.85
CA GLN A 46 3.63 18.15 9.49
C GLN A 46 3.19 16.68 9.68
N GLU A 47 4.07 15.72 9.43
CA GLU A 47 3.74 14.29 9.59
C GLU A 47 3.65 13.82 11.06
N GLU A 48 4.20 14.59 12.02
CA GLU A 48 4.00 14.32 13.46
C GLU A 48 2.56 14.63 13.91
N GLU A 49 1.80 15.44 13.17
CA GLU A 49 0.43 15.82 13.54
C GLU A 49 -0.60 14.72 13.23
N ALA A 50 -0.36 13.84 12.25
CA ALA A 50 -1.32 12.79 11.88
C ALA A 50 -1.29 11.56 12.81
N ILE A 51 -0.18 11.29 13.52
CA ILE A 51 -0.11 10.18 14.48
C ILE A 51 -0.66 10.64 15.84
N PRO A 52 -1.68 9.95 16.42
CA PRO A 52 -2.34 10.37 17.65
C PRO A 52 -1.36 10.62 18.77
N THR A 53 -1.60 11.67 19.55
CA THR A 53 -0.86 11.90 20.80
C THR A 53 -1.39 11.00 21.91
N ILE A 54 -0.58 10.78 22.95
CA ILE A 54 -1.06 10.05 24.13
C ILE A 54 -2.27 10.74 24.78
N SER A 55 -2.37 12.07 24.67
CA SER A 55 -3.54 12.81 25.14
C SER A 55 -4.79 12.49 24.33
N ASP A 56 -4.67 12.37 23.00
CA ASP A 56 -5.78 11.93 22.14
C ASP A 56 -6.23 10.52 22.52
N VAL A 57 -5.27 9.61 22.70
CA VAL A 57 -5.58 8.25 23.13
C VAL A 57 -6.26 8.20 24.49
N GLN A 58 -5.79 8.95 25.49
CA GLN A 58 -6.40 8.98 26.82
C GLN A 58 -7.80 9.61 26.83
N ASN A 59 -8.11 10.49 25.88
CA ASN A 59 -9.43 11.12 25.76
C ASN A 59 -10.48 10.17 25.18
N GLU A 60 -10.08 9.27 24.27
CA GLU A 60 -11.00 8.34 23.61
C GLU A 60 -10.98 6.93 24.25
N VAL A 61 -9.83 6.54 24.78
CA VAL A 61 -9.61 5.24 25.43
C VAL A 61 -9.38 5.47 26.92
N ALA A 62 -10.27 4.92 27.75
CA ALA A 62 -10.15 5.02 29.20
C ALA A 62 -8.99 4.15 29.70
N LEU A 63 -7.77 4.71 29.77
CA LEU A 63 -6.55 4.01 30.16
C LEU A 63 -6.23 4.15 31.65
N THR A 64 -5.68 3.10 32.27
CA THR A 64 -4.97 3.25 33.55
C THR A 64 -3.61 3.92 33.35
N ALA A 65 -2.96 4.38 34.43
CA ALA A 65 -1.63 4.99 34.35
C ALA A 65 -0.57 4.01 33.79
N GLU A 66 -0.70 2.72 34.11
CA GLU A 66 0.20 1.67 33.61
C GLU A 66 -0.04 1.41 32.11
N GLN A 67 -1.31 1.28 31.70
CA GLN A 67 -1.67 1.13 30.29
C GLN A 67 -1.22 2.34 29.45
N ALA A 68 -1.38 3.56 29.97
CA ALA A 68 -0.97 4.78 29.29
C ALA A 68 0.54 4.81 29.01
N ALA A 69 1.37 4.37 29.96
CA ALA A 69 2.81 4.33 29.77
C ALA A 69 3.25 3.32 28.70
N GLU A 70 2.55 2.19 28.57
CA GLU A 70 2.82 1.21 27.52
C GLU A 70 2.38 1.71 26.14
N VAL A 71 1.15 2.22 26.06
CA VAL A 71 0.59 2.80 24.82
C VAL A 71 1.45 3.97 24.34
N GLU A 72 1.93 4.84 25.24
CA GLU A 72 2.84 5.92 24.89
C GLU A 72 4.16 5.41 24.30
N ARG A 73 4.71 4.32 24.84
CA ARG A 73 5.92 3.69 24.29
C ARG A 73 5.66 3.13 22.89
N ALA A 74 4.53 2.45 22.70
CA ALA A 74 4.14 1.89 21.41
C ALA A 74 3.88 2.99 20.36
N LEU A 75 3.21 4.10 20.73
CA LEU A 75 3.02 5.28 19.86
C LEU A 75 4.36 5.91 19.45
N ASN A 76 5.29 6.05 20.39
CA ASN A 76 6.61 6.60 20.08
C ASN A 76 7.39 5.69 19.12
N GLN A 77 7.25 4.37 19.27
CA GLN A 77 7.83 3.41 18.33
C GLN A 77 7.20 3.54 16.94
N TRP A 78 5.88 3.64 16.83
CA TRP A 78 5.18 3.92 15.58
C TRP A 78 5.76 5.17 14.90
N ARG A 79 5.92 6.28 15.62
CA ARG A 79 6.51 7.51 15.06
C ARG A 79 7.95 7.34 14.56
N ILE A 80 8.76 6.54 15.24
CA ILE A 80 10.14 6.26 14.80
C ILE A 80 10.14 5.39 13.54
N GLU A 81 9.31 4.36 13.52
CA GLU A 81 9.21 3.42 12.40
C GLU A 81 8.59 4.07 11.16
N SER A 82 7.56 4.90 11.31
CA SER A 82 7.01 5.70 10.21
C SER A 82 8.06 6.59 9.56
N ARG A 83 8.86 7.32 10.35
CA ARG A 83 9.98 8.14 9.86
C ARG A 83 11.07 7.32 9.17
N ARG A 84 11.32 6.11 9.66
CA ARG A 84 12.30 5.20 9.05
C ARG A 84 11.78 4.65 7.72
N SER A 85 10.50 4.30 7.66
CA SER A 85 9.87 3.75 6.47
C SER A 85 9.93 4.73 5.29
N GLU A 86 9.70 6.01 5.50
CA GLU A 86 9.79 7.05 4.46
C GLU A 86 11.16 7.13 3.77
N ASN A 87 12.22 6.68 4.45
CA ASN A 87 13.59 6.74 3.97
C ASN A 87 14.10 5.40 3.40
N MET A 88 13.32 4.32 3.47
CA MET A 88 13.70 3.01 2.97
C MET A 88 12.88 2.65 1.72
N GLU A 89 13.53 2.21 0.65
CA GLU A 89 12.88 1.63 -0.54
C GLU A 89 12.04 0.36 -0.21
N ASP A 90 12.12 -0.14 1.03
CA ASP A 90 11.50 -1.38 1.53
C ASP A 90 10.12 -1.20 2.21
N VAL A 91 9.43 -0.04 2.09
CA VAL A 91 8.13 0.23 2.76
C VAL A 91 7.07 -0.84 2.52
N LEU A 92 7.12 -1.53 1.39
CA LEU A 92 6.16 -2.55 0.99
C LEU A 92 6.47 -3.93 1.59
N LEU A 93 7.50 -4.01 2.43
CA LEU A 93 7.97 -5.20 3.11
C LEU A 93 8.06 -4.95 4.61
N GLU A 94 7.22 -4.19 5.29
CA GLU A 94 7.12 -4.25 6.77
C GLU A 94 5.63 -4.24 7.09
N ASP A 95 5.18 -4.96 8.13
CA ASP A 95 3.82 -4.71 8.65
C ASP A 95 3.72 -3.21 8.94
N ALA A 96 2.59 -2.54 8.66
CA ALA A 96 2.56 -1.09 8.90
C ALA A 96 2.98 -0.86 10.36
N PRO A 97 3.74 0.21 10.60
CA PRO A 97 4.01 0.68 11.95
C PRO A 97 2.75 0.77 12.83
N ALA A 98 1.58 1.06 12.22
CA ALA A 98 0.29 1.03 12.89
C ALA A 98 -0.17 -0.37 13.34
N VAL A 99 0.06 -1.42 12.55
CA VAL A 99 -0.27 -2.81 12.93
C VAL A 99 0.64 -3.27 14.07
N ALA A 100 1.94 -3.00 13.98
CA ALA A 100 2.89 -3.31 15.06
C ALA A 100 2.54 -2.55 16.35
N PHE A 101 2.09 -1.30 16.24
CA PHE A 101 1.57 -0.53 17.36
C PHE A 101 0.34 -1.20 18.02
N LEU A 102 -0.65 -1.58 17.22
CA LEU A 102 -1.87 -2.20 17.71
C LEU A 102 -1.59 -3.56 18.37
N ALA A 103 -0.72 -4.38 17.77
CA ALA A 103 -0.30 -5.66 18.35
C ALA A 103 0.39 -5.48 19.71
N ARG A 104 1.22 -4.44 19.86
CA ARG A 104 1.84 -4.14 21.17
C ARG A 104 0.82 -3.63 22.19
N ALA A 105 -0.15 -2.84 21.74
CA ALA A 105 -1.17 -2.29 22.62
C ALA A 105 -2.11 -3.39 23.15
N SER A 106 -2.44 -4.40 22.32
CA SER A 106 -3.37 -5.48 22.71
C SER A 106 -2.86 -6.32 23.89
N GLU A 107 -1.56 -6.39 24.13
CA GLU A 107 -0.98 -7.05 25.31
C GLU A 107 -1.46 -6.46 26.64
N THR A 108 -1.93 -5.21 26.65
CA THR A 108 -2.31 -4.47 27.87
C THR A 108 -3.74 -3.96 27.88
N LEU A 109 -4.40 -3.92 26.72
CA LEU A 109 -5.72 -3.34 26.54
C LEU A 109 -6.79 -4.44 26.45
N ASN A 110 -7.99 -4.13 26.94
CA ASN A 110 -9.15 -5.02 26.72
C ASN A 110 -9.81 -4.76 25.36
N GLU A 111 -10.73 -5.63 24.96
CA GLU A 111 -11.37 -5.57 23.64
C GLU A 111 -12.07 -4.24 23.32
N ALA A 112 -12.75 -3.64 24.31
CA ALA A 112 -13.39 -2.34 24.11
C ALA A 112 -12.37 -1.21 23.91
N GLN A 113 -11.25 -1.26 24.63
CA GLN A 113 -10.14 -0.33 24.46
C GLN A 113 -9.44 -0.54 23.11
N MET A 114 -9.24 -1.79 22.69
CA MET A 114 -8.64 -2.14 21.41
C MET A 114 -9.51 -1.73 20.22
N THR A 115 -10.83 -1.87 20.33
CA THR A 115 -11.77 -1.40 19.29
C THR A 115 -11.64 0.11 19.10
N ALA A 116 -11.70 0.89 20.19
CA ALA A 116 -11.54 2.34 20.12
C ALA A 116 -10.16 2.75 19.56
N LEU A 117 -9.10 2.02 19.93
CA LEU A 117 -7.76 2.27 19.43
C LEU A 117 -7.60 1.96 17.93
N ARG A 118 -8.23 0.87 17.45
CA ARG A 118 -8.28 0.54 16.01
C ARG A 118 -8.99 1.63 15.23
N GLU A 119 -10.17 2.08 15.67
CA GLU A 119 -10.88 3.17 15.01
C GLU A 119 -10.05 4.46 14.93
N MET A 120 -9.35 4.80 16.02
CA MET A 120 -8.49 5.97 16.05
C MET A 120 -7.28 5.84 15.13
N ALA A 121 -6.61 4.68 15.14
CA ALA A 121 -5.50 4.41 14.24
C ALA A 121 -5.97 4.47 12.77
N GLY A 122 -7.16 3.95 12.47
CA GLY A 122 -7.77 4.05 11.14
C GLY A 122 -8.04 5.48 10.71
N ARG A 123 -8.59 6.32 11.61
CA ARG A 123 -8.78 7.76 11.36
C ARG A 123 -7.46 8.48 11.12
N ALA A 124 -6.43 8.20 11.92
CA ALA A 124 -5.11 8.79 11.79
C ALA A 124 -4.45 8.44 10.46
N VAL A 125 -4.53 7.17 10.05
CA VAL A 125 -3.98 6.74 8.76
C VAL A 125 -4.77 7.35 7.59
N GLY A 126 -6.11 7.39 7.67
CA GLY A 126 -6.94 8.04 6.66
C GLY A 126 -6.70 9.55 6.53
N ALA A 127 -6.58 10.27 7.66
CA ALA A 127 -6.29 11.71 7.66
C ALA A 127 -4.93 12.02 7.01
N ARG A 128 -3.92 11.16 7.22
CA ARG A 128 -2.62 11.28 6.56
C ARG A 128 -2.72 11.14 5.04
N ALA A 129 -3.62 10.28 4.54
CA ALA A 129 -3.82 10.12 3.11
C ALA A 129 -4.42 11.39 2.48
N ASP A 130 -5.34 12.04 3.18
CA ASP A 130 -6.04 13.26 2.73
C ASP A 130 -5.14 14.51 2.78
N GLU A 131 -4.28 14.63 3.79
CA GLU A 131 -3.34 15.75 3.93
C GLU A 131 -2.29 15.77 2.81
N PHE A 132 -1.99 14.61 2.23
CA PHE A 132 -1.01 14.50 1.15
C PHE A 132 -1.56 14.85 -0.23
N ARG A 133 -2.80 15.36 -0.35
CA ARG A 133 -3.31 15.93 -1.62
C ARG A 133 -2.43 17.12 -2.00
N PRO A 134 -1.60 17.03 -3.06
CA PRO A 134 -0.77 18.16 -3.45
C PRO A 134 -1.69 19.31 -3.85
N GLU A 135 -1.58 20.45 -3.16
CA GLU A 135 -2.24 21.70 -3.57
C GLU A 135 -1.91 21.99 -5.04
N PRO A 136 -2.89 22.38 -5.88
CA PRO A 136 -2.65 22.71 -7.29
C PRO A 136 -1.65 23.87 -7.45
N GLY A 137 -0.35 23.55 -7.52
CA GLY A 137 0.70 24.56 -7.67
C GLY A 137 1.99 24.28 -6.90
N GLU A 138 1.98 23.45 -5.86
CA GLU A 138 3.18 23.09 -5.08
C GLU A 138 3.96 21.95 -5.75
N ARG A 139 4.45 22.23 -6.96
CA ARG A 139 5.28 21.29 -7.72
C ARG A 139 6.72 21.39 -7.25
N ALA A 140 7.05 20.71 -6.16
CA ALA A 140 8.44 20.55 -5.71
C ALA A 140 9.34 20.10 -6.88
N ALA A 141 10.56 20.62 -6.92
CA ALA A 141 11.51 20.37 -8.00
C ALA A 141 12.17 18.99 -7.84
N GLY A 142 11.62 17.95 -8.48
CA GLY A 142 12.25 16.63 -8.56
C GLY A 142 11.25 15.47 -8.69
N LEU A 143 11.75 14.27 -9.04
CA LEU A 143 11.01 13.02 -8.85
C LEU A 143 11.02 12.65 -7.37
N ILE A 144 9.91 12.08 -6.89
CA ILE A 144 9.76 11.60 -5.51
C ILE A 144 10.88 10.56 -5.21
N PRO A 145 11.50 10.56 -4.00
CA PRO A 145 12.65 9.70 -3.68
C PRO A 145 12.50 8.22 -4.07
N GLY A 146 11.35 7.59 -3.81
CA GLY A 146 11.10 6.19 -4.18
C GLY A 146 11.02 5.93 -5.68
N ILE A 147 10.57 6.92 -6.46
CA ILE A 147 10.45 6.82 -7.93
C ILE A 147 11.80 7.14 -8.59
N ARG A 148 12.66 7.91 -7.92
CA ARG A 148 13.98 8.28 -8.43
C ARG A 148 14.88 7.08 -8.70
N GLY A 149 14.75 6.00 -7.91
CA GLY A 149 15.48 4.75 -8.13
C GLY A 149 15.14 4.09 -9.47
N LEU A 150 13.88 4.18 -9.90
CA LEU A 150 13.38 3.58 -11.14
C LEU A 150 13.99 4.23 -12.40
N PHE A 151 14.14 5.56 -12.39
CA PHE A 151 14.67 6.34 -13.51
C PHE A 151 16.17 6.62 -13.42
N HIS A 152 16.85 6.04 -12.42
CA HIS A 152 18.27 6.24 -12.24
C HIS A 152 19.05 5.68 -13.44
N GLY A 153 19.93 6.50 -14.04
CA GLY A 153 20.79 6.11 -15.15
C GLY A 153 20.15 6.19 -16.55
N LEU A 154 18.91 6.69 -16.69
CA LEU A 154 18.23 6.84 -17.99
C LEU A 154 18.58 8.13 -18.76
N ASP A 155 19.46 8.97 -18.21
CA ASP A 155 19.87 10.26 -18.79
C ASP A 155 18.70 11.12 -19.29
N LEU A 156 17.63 11.20 -18.49
CA LEU A 156 16.42 11.93 -18.85
C LEU A 156 16.68 13.41 -19.11
N SER A 157 16.11 13.94 -20.19
CA SER A 157 16.10 15.38 -20.43
C SER A 157 15.23 16.11 -19.41
N ARG A 158 15.45 17.42 -19.23
CA ARG A 158 14.61 18.24 -18.33
C ARG A 158 13.13 18.19 -18.73
N GLU A 159 12.84 18.14 -20.03
CA GLU A 159 11.47 18.06 -20.54
C GLU A 159 10.83 16.72 -20.20
N GLN A 160 11.56 15.61 -20.35
CA GLN A 160 11.10 14.27 -19.97
C GLN A 160 10.85 14.17 -18.46
N VAL A 161 11.74 14.71 -17.63
CA VAL A 161 11.54 14.71 -16.16
C VAL A 161 10.26 15.46 -15.78
N VAL A 162 9.99 16.61 -16.40
CA VAL A 162 8.76 17.37 -16.15
C VAL A 162 7.53 16.58 -16.61
N ALA A 163 7.57 15.98 -17.80
CA ALA A 163 6.46 15.20 -18.34
C ALA A 163 6.16 13.95 -17.49
N ILE A 164 7.18 13.21 -17.06
CA ILE A 164 7.02 12.04 -16.17
C ILE A 164 6.43 12.48 -14.84
N ARG A 165 6.92 13.57 -14.25
CA ARG A 165 6.37 14.08 -12.99
C ARG A 165 4.90 14.46 -13.14
N ASP A 166 4.54 15.14 -14.23
CA ASP A 166 3.17 15.58 -14.46
C ASP A 166 2.24 14.37 -14.72
N ALA A 167 2.72 13.31 -15.40
CA ALA A 167 2.00 12.04 -15.54
C ALA A 167 1.80 11.32 -14.20
N LEU A 168 2.85 11.23 -13.36
CA LEU A 168 2.77 10.64 -12.02
C LEU A 168 1.79 11.42 -11.12
N ALA A 169 1.79 12.75 -11.22
CA ALA A 169 0.87 13.59 -10.45
C ALA A 169 -0.59 13.37 -10.87
N ALA A 170 -0.86 13.26 -12.18
CA ALA A 170 -2.20 12.98 -12.68
C ALA A 170 -2.70 11.60 -12.24
N ALA A 171 -1.88 10.55 -12.41
CA ALA A 171 -2.26 9.21 -11.99
C ALA A 171 -2.49 9.12 -10.47
N ARG A 172 -1.73 9.90 -9.67
CA ARG A 172 -1.95 10.01 -8.24
C ARG A 172 -3.29 10.70 -7.91
N GLU A 173 -3.65 11.76 -8.61
CA GLU A 173 -4.95 12.43 -8.49
C GLU A 173 -6.10 11.46 -8.84
N ASP A 174 -5.96 10.70 -9.93
CA ASP A 174 -6.95 9.68 -10.32
C ASP A 174 -7.14 8.62 -9.22
N VAL A 175 -6.06 8.12 -8.60
CA VAL A 175 -6.16 7.19 -7.46
C VAL A 175 -6.83 7.83 -6.25
N TYR A 176 -6.57 9.10 -5.96
CA TYR A 176 -7.26 9.81 -4.88
C TYR A 176 -8.76 9.90 -5.13
N ASP A 177 -9.18 10.25 -6.34
CA ASP A 177 -10.59 10.34 -6.71
C ASP A 177 -11.29 8.96 -6.65
N LEU A 178 -10.61 7.88 -7.05
CA LEU A 178 -11.12 6.51 -6.88
C LEU A 178 -11.31 6.16 -5.40
N CYS A 179 -10.42 6.66 -4.55
CA CYS A 179 -10.46 6.43 -3.12
C CYS A 179 -11.56 7.20 -2.39
N GLU A 180 -11.79 8.47 -2.77
CA GLU A 180 -12.97 9.20 -2.31
C GLU A 180 -14.25 8.45 -2.69
N GLN A 181 -14.36 7.96 -3.94
CA GLN A 181 -15.52 7.17 -4.38
C GLN A 181 -15.71 5.87 -3.61
N TYR A 182 -14.62 5.16 -3.30
CA TYR A 182 -14.70 3.95 -2.46
C TYR A 182 -15.18 4.26 -1.04
N ARG A 183 -14.64 5.31 -0.40
CA ARG A 183 -15.05 5.74 0.95
C ARG A 183 -16.50 6.19 1.00
N ASP A 184 -16.98 6.83 -0.06
CA ASP A 184 -18.38 7.24 -0.23
C ASP A 184 -19.32 6.06 -0.53
N GLY A 185 -18.79 4.85 -0.66
CA GLY A 185 -19.53 3.63 -0.99
C GLY A 185 -20.05 3.59 -2.43
N VAL A 186 -19.46 4.41 -3.31
CA VAL A 186 -19.77 4.44 -4.75
C VAL A 186 -19.12 3.26 -5.46
N LEU A 187 -17.88 2.91 -5.06
CA LEU A 187 -17.15 1.74 -5.57
C LEU A 187 -17.13 0.64 -4.51
N SER A 188 -17.25 -0.61 -4.95
CA SER A 188 -16.84 -1.77 -4.19
C SER A 188 -15.32 -1.93 -4.18
N GLU A 189 -14.78 -2.79 -3.30
CA GLU A 189 -13.34 -3.07 -3.24
C GLU A 189 -12.82 -3.68 -4.55
N GLU A 190 -13.59 -4.61 -5.14
CA GLU A 190 -13.27 -5.23 -6.43
C GLU A 190 -13.22 -4.19 -7.57
N GLU A 191 -14.15 -3.24 -7.59
CA GLU A 191 -14.17 -2.16 -8.57
C GLU A 191 -13.03 -1.16 -8.36
N LEU A 192 -12.68 -0.85 -7.10
CA LEU A 192 -11.53 -0.01 -6.78
C LEU A 192 -10.22 -0.65 -7.26
N ILE A 193 -10.04 -1.95 -7.01
CA ILE A 193 -8.85 -2.69 -7.46
C ILE A 193 -8.74 -2.64 -8.98
N ALA A 194 -9.83 -2.93 -9.69
CA ALA A 194 -9.85 -2.89 -11.16
C ALA A 194 -9.55 -1.49 -11.70
N ALA A 195 -10.17 -0.45 -11.14
CA ALA A 195 -9.96 0.93 -11.60
C ALA A 195 -8.52 1.42 -11.32
N ARG A 196 -7.89 0.97 -10.23
CA ARG A 196 -6.47 1.26 -9.97
C ARG A 196 -5.54 0.58 -10.97
N GLU A 197 -5.89 -0.61 -11.45
CA GLU A 197 -5.15 -1.27 -12.54
C GLU A 197 -5.23 -0.43 -13.82
N ASP A 198 -6.42 0.07 -14.17
CA ASP A 198 -6.59 0.94 -15.34
C ASP A 198 -5.73 2.21 -15.24
N VAL A 199 -5.65 2.84 -14.06
CA VAL A 199 -4.78 4.01 -13.82
C VAL A 199 -3.30 3.64 -13.97
N ARG A 200 -2.89 2.44 -13.49
CA ARG A 200 -1.52 1.94 -13.64
C ARG A 200 -1.17 1.74 -15.10
N GLU A 201 -2.01 1.06 -15.87
CA GLU A 201 -1.80 0.82 -17.30
C GLU A 201 -1.71 2.13 -18.08
N ALA A 202 -2.60 3.09 -17.77
CA ALA A 202 -2.58 4.42 -18.38
C ALA A 202 -1.29 5.19 -18.07
N LEU A 203 -0.80 5.13 -16.83
CA LEU A 203 0.46 5.74 -16.43
C LEU A 203 1.66 5.10 -17.14
N GLN A 204 1.72 3.77 -17.21
CA GLN A 204 2.79 3.06 -17.90
C GLN A 204 2.83 3.44 -19.39
N ALA A 205 1.68 3.51 -20.06
CA ALA A 205 1.59 3.96 -21.44
C ALA A 205 2.07 5.42 -21.59
N ALA A 206 1.65 6.32 -20.71
CA ALA A 206 2.07 7.72 -20.73
C ALA A 206 3.60 7.87 -20.57
N ILE A 207 4.22 7.08 -19.69
CA ILE A 207 5.68 7.10 -19.51
C ILE A 207 6.39 6.51 -20.73
N ALA A 208 5.86 5.42 -21.30
CA ALA A 208 6.43 4.82 -22.49
C ALA A 208 6.49 5.79 -23.68
N ASP A 209 5.47 6.65 -23.84
CA ASP A 209 5.42 7.68 -24.88
C ASP A 209 6.41 8.84 -24.66
N ILE A 210 6.84 9.08 -23.42
CA ILE A 210 7.81 10.13 -23.07
C ILE A 210 9.26 9.66 -23.31
N LEU A 211 9.50 8.37 -23.13
CA LEU A 211 10.82 7.77 -23.19
C LEU A 211 11.20 7.33 -24.61
N THR A 212 12.50 7.31 -24.91
CA THR A 212 12.98 6.64 -26.12
C THR A 212 12.88 5.11 -25.95
N GLU A 213 12.96 4.37 -27.06
CA GLU A 213 12.99 2.90 -27.03
C GLU A 213 14.13 2.35 -26.13
N GLU A 214 15.31 2.96 -26.20
CA GLU A 214 16.45 2.59 -25.35
C GLU A 214 16.20 2.91 -23.87
N GLN A 215 15.60 4.07 -23.56
CA GLN A 215 15.25 4.43 -22.18
C GLN A 215 14.14 3.53 -21.63
N ASN A 216 13.17 3.13 -22.45
CA ASN A 216 12.14 2.16 -22.06
C ASN A 216 12.76 0.79 -21.75
N ALA A 217 13.67 0.30 -22.59
CA ALA A 217 14.38 -0.96 -22.29
C ALA A 217 15.18 -0.87 -20.97
N ALA A 218 15.84 0.26 -20.70
CA ALA A 218 16.53 0.49 -19.44
C ALA A 218 15.58 0.59 -18.24
N LEU A 219 14.41 1.20 -18.42
CA LEU A 219 13.36 1.28 -17.40
C LEU A 219 12.87 -0.11 -16.99
N GLU A 220 12.60 -0.96 -17.98
CA GLU A 220 12.13 -2.34 -17.75
C GLU A 220 13.19 -3.18 -17.02
N GLN A 221 14.47 -2.99 -17.34
CA GLN A 221 15.56 -3.62 -16.60
C GLN A 221 15.64 -3.11 -15.15
N ASN A 222 15.49 -1.79 -14.94
CA ASN A 222 15.50 -1.20 -13.60
C ASN A 222 14.35 -1.73 -12.74
N LYS A 223 13.15 -1.91 -13.31
CA LYS A 223 12.00 -2.55 -12.62
C LYS A 223 12.37 -3.94 -12.11
N LEU A 224 12.95 -4.79 -12.97
CA LEU A 224 13.39 -6.13 -12.60
C LEU A 224 14.48 -6.11 -11.52
N THR A 225 15.48 -5.23 -11.64
CA THR A 225 16.54 -5.09 -10.63
C THR A 225 16.00 -4.65 -9.27
N ILE A 226 15.02 -3.75 -9.24
CA ILE A 226 14.37 -3.32 -8.01
C ILE A 226 13.57 -4.48 -7.39
N LEU A 227 12.78 -5.20 -8.19
CA LEU A 227 12.01 -6.35 -7.70
C LEU A 227 12.92 -7.48 -7.19
N ALA A 228 14.01 -7.80 -7.90
CA ALA A 228 14.98 -8.80 -7.46
C ALA A 228 15.61 -8.43 -6.11
N ARG A 229 16.04 -7.17 -5.94
CA ARG A 229 16.59 -6.67 -4.68
C ARG A 229 15.57 -6.76 -3.54
N ARG A 230 14.32 -6.43 -3.84
CA ARG A 230 13.20 -6.53 -2.90
C ARG A 230 12.99 -7.99 -2.46
N LEU A 231 12.95 -8.92 -3.40
CA LEU A 231 12.79 -10.35 -3.12
C LEU A 231 13.97 -10.92 -2.32
N ASP A 232 15.20 -10.56 -2.67
CA ASP A 232 16.41 -10.96 -1.92
C ASP A 232 16.33 -10.48 -0.45
N HIS A 233 16.00 -9.20 -0.22
CA HIS A 233 15.82 -8.68 1.14
C HIS A 233 14.67 -9.36 1.90
N LEU A 234 13.55 -9.63 1.23
CA LEU A 234 12.42 -10.37 1.79
C LEU A 234 12.90 -11.77 2.24
N LEU A 235 13.56 -12.51 1.36
CA LEU A 235 14.00 -13.89 1.60
C LEU A 235 15.07 -13.97 2.70
N GLN A 236 15.99 -13.00 2.78
CA GLN A 236 17.01 -12.93 3.84
C GLN A 236 16.42 -12.80 5.24
N ARG A 237 15.25 -12.15 5.36
CA ARG A 237 14.56 -11.93 6.63
C ARG A 237 13.29 -12.78 6.78
N PHE A 238 13.05 -13.72 5.88
CA PHE A 238 11.77 -14.41 5.75
C PHE A 238 11.26 -14.96 7.08
N ASP A 239 12.09 -15.76 7.76
CA ASP A 239 11.68 -16.46 8.97
C ASP A 239 11.37 -15.49 10.12
N GLN A 240 12.21 -14.45 10.29
CA GLN A 240 11.98 -13.38 11.27
C GLN A 240 10.67 -12.65 10.99
N ARG A 241 10.36 -12.40 9.71
CA ARG A 241 9.14 -11.71 9.31
C ARG A 241 7.91 -12.57 9.51
N THR A 242 8.00 -13.86 9.23
CA THR A 242 6.92 -14.81 9.50
C THR A 242 6.61 -14.83 10.99
N GLU A 243 7.63 -14.95 11.85
CA GLU A 243 7.45 -14.93 13.31
C GLU A 243 6.79 -13.62 13.79
N MET A 244 7.29 -12.46 13.33
CA MET A 244 6.70 -11.16 13.69
C MET A 244 5.26 -11.04 13.21
N ARG A 245 4.98 -11.43 11.96
CA ARG A 245 3.65 -11.28 11.37
C ARG A 245 2.64 -12.20 12.04
N VAL A 246 3.01 -13.46 12.33
CA VAL A 246 2.15 -14.39 13.06
C VAL A 246 1.92 -13.88 14.48
N GLY A 247 2.95 -13.40 15.17
CA GLY A 247 2.80 -12.81 16.50
C GLY A 247 1.90 -11.57 16.51
N HIS A 248 1.97 -10.72 15.48
CA HIS A 248 1.04 -9.59 15.35
C HIS A 248 -0.40 -10.05 15.09
N LEU A 249 -0.60 -11.06 14.24
CA LEU A 249 -1.93 -11.62 13.99
C LEU A 249 -2.49 -12.27 15.26
N ASP A 250 -1.69 -13.04 15.99
CA ASP A 250 -2.07 -13.62 17.28
C ASP A 250 -2.51 -12.54 18.27
N ALA A 251 -1.65 -11.54 18.50
CA ALA A 251 -1.94 -10.46 19.42
C ALA A 251 -3.21 -9.68 19.06
N LEU A 252 -3.58 -9.60 17.78
CA LEU A 252 -4.74 -8.82 17.31
C LEU A 252 -6.02 -9.65 17.16
N LEU A 253 -5.90 -10.96 16.91
CA LEU A 253 -7.00 -11.84 16.54
C LEU A 253 -7.26 -12.94 17.58
N ASP A 254 -6.44 -13.02 18.64
CA ASP A 254 -6.48 -14.05 19.68
C ASP A 254 -6.49 -15.45 19.03
N LEU A 255 -5.40 -15.77 18.33
CA LEU A 255 -5.32 -17.01 17.55
C LEU A 255 -5.21 -18.20 18.49
N THR A 256 -5.74 -19.36 18.08
CA THR A 256 -5.42 -20.60 18.80
C THR A 256 -4.04 -21.11 18.40
N ASP A 257 -3.39 -21.90 19.27
CA ASP A 257 -2.13 -22.59 18.95
C ASP A 257 -2.19 -23.34 17.60
N GLU A 258 -3.34 -23.95 17.28
CA GLU A 258 -3.54 -24.61 15.99
C GLU A 258 -3.61 -23.63 14.81
N GLN A 259 -4.25 -22.47 14.97
CA GLN A 259 -4.32 -21.43 13.94
C GLN A 259 -2.96 -20.80 13.70
N GLU A 260 -2.21 -20.46 14.76
CA GLU A 260 -0.84 -19.94 14.65
C GLU A 260 0.05 -20.90 13.86
N LEU A 261 -0.01 -22.20 14.19
CA LEU A 261 0.77 -23.22 13.49
C LEU A 261 0.35 -23.34 12.02
N ALA A 262 -0.95 -23.30 11.73
CA ALA A 262 -1.47 -23.38 10.37
C ALA A 262 -1.07 -22.16 9.52
N ILE A 263 -1.24 -20.95 10.06
CA ILE A 263 -0.87 -19.68 9.40
C ILE A 263 0.64 -19.63 9.17
N THR A 264 1.45 -20.04 10.14
CA THR A 264 2.90 -20.14 9.98
C THR A 264 3.24 -21.06 8.80
N ALA A 265 2.62 -22.24 8.73
CA ALA A 265 2.86 -23.19 7.64
C ALA A 265 2.42 -22.64 6.27
N VAL A 266 1.30 -21.90 6.19
CA VAL A 266 0.85 -21.23 4.96
C VAL A 266 1.88 -20.21 4.49
N ILE A 267 2.35 -19.33 5.39
CA ILE A 267 3.34 -18.32 5.03
C ILE A 267 4.65 -19.00 4.59
N GLU A 268 5.15 -19.98 5.34
CA GLU A 268 6.35 -20.73 4.98
C GLU A 268 6.25 -21.44 3.62
N ALA A 269 5.05 -21.89 3.23
CA ALA A 269 4.81 -22.53 1.95
C ALA A 269 5.02 -21.58 0.75
N ALA A 270 4.90 -20.27 0.93
CA ALA A 270 5.15 -19.28 -0.13
C ALA A 270 6.65 -19.01 -0.39
N LYS A 271 7.53 -19.32 0.58
CA LYS A 271 8.99 -19.11 0.47
C LYS A 271 9.62 -19.77 -0.78
N PRO A 272 9.34 -21.03 -1.12
CA PRO A 272 9.87 -21.64 -2.35
C PRO A 272 9.41 -20.92 -3.62
N ASP A 273 8.16 -20.44 -3.69
CA ASP A 273 7.66 -19.75 -4.88
C ASP A 273 8.31 -18.37 -5.05
N LEU A 274 8.52 -17.63 -3.95
CA LEU A 274 9.29 -16.37 -3.96
C LEU A 274 10.75 -16.60 -4.36
N THR A 275 11.35 -17.70 -3.92
CA THR A 275 12.72 -18.09 -4.31
C THR A 275 12.78 -18.40 -5.80
N ALA A 276 11.84 -19.20 -6.31
CA ALA A 276 11.76 -19.53 -7.73
C ALA A 276 11.52 -18.29 -8.62
N LEU A 277 10.74 -17.32 -8.13
CA LEU A 277 10.53 -16.06 -8.81
C LEU A 277 11.83 -15.25 -8.89
N LEU A 278 12.58 -15.12 -7.78
CA LEU A 278 13.87 -14.45 -7.78
C LEU A 278 14.85 -15.11 -8.77
N GLU A 279 14.97 -16.45 -8.73
CA GLU A 279 15.80 -17.21 -9.68
C GLU A 279 15.38 -16.96 -11.14
N SER A 280 14.07 -16.84 -11.40
CA SER A 280 13.55 -16.58 -12.75
C SER A 280 13.87 -15.17 -13.25
N ILE A 281 13.87 -14.18 -12.36
CA ILE A 281 14.30 -12.80 -12.65
C ILE A 281 15.82 -12.74 -12.89
N GLU A 282 16.63 -13.39 -12.04
CA GLU A 282 18.09 -13.46 -12.20
C GLU A 282 18.53 -14.20 -13.46
N ALA A 283 17.72 -15.17 -13.90
CA ALA A 283 17.91 -15.88 -15.17
C ALA A 283 17.40 -15.08 -16.39
N GLU A 284 16.89 -13.86 -16.20
CA GLU A 284 16.29 -13.00 -17.24
C GLU A 284 15.20 -13.74 -18.05
N SER A 285 14.47 -14.64 -17.39
CA SER A 285 13.47 -15.49 -18.04
C SER A 285 12.05 -14.92 -18.03
N LEU A 286 11.85 -13.80 -17.32
CA LEU A 286 10.59 -13.08 -17.19
C LEU A 286 10.77 -11.61 -17.60
N THR A 287 9.74 -11.04 -18.21
CA THR A 287 9.59 -9.59 -18.35
C THR A 287 9.23 -8.95 -17.00
N SER A 288 9.39 -7.63 -16.87
CA SER A 288 9.04 -6.94 -15.62
C SER A 288 7.56 -7.12 -15.26
N ALA A 289 6.66 -7.03 -16.23
CA ALA A 289 5.23 -7.24 -16.05
C ALA A 289 4.90 -8.65 -15.55
N GLU A 290 5.49 -9.68 -16.16
CA GLU A 290 5.29 -11.08 -15.73
C GLU A 290 5.83 -11.33 -14.32
N ALA A 291 6.98 -10.73 -13.98
CA ALA A 291 7.58 -10.88 -12.66
C ALA A 291 6.75 -10.21 -11.55
N TRP A 292 6.22 -9.00 -11.81
CA TRP A 292 5.33 -8.31 -10.89
C TRP A 292 3.99 -9.03 -10.73
N GLU A 293 3.41 -9.55 -11.81
CA GLU A 293 2.18 -10.34 -11.77
C GLU A 293 2.36 -11.62 -10.95
N ALA A 294 3.46 -12.34 -11.16
CA ALA A 294 3.80 -13.53 -10.39
C ALA A 294 3.98 -13.20 -8.90
N PHE A 295 4.68 -12.09 -8.59
CA PHE A 295 4.85 -11.64 -7.21
C PHE A 295 3.50 -11.33 -6.54
N ARG A 296 2.61 -10.61 -7.23
CA ARG A 296 1.28 -10.26 -6.73
C ARG A 296 0.43 -11.52 -6.50
N THR A 297 0.44 -12.44 -7.46
CA THR A 297 -0.27 -13.73 -7.36
C THR A 297 0.15 -14.49 -6.10
N ILE A 298 1.46 -14.61 -5.84
CA ILE A 298 1.97 -15.28 -4.64
C ILE A 298 1.43 -14.59 -3.37
N GLN A 299 1.42 -13.26 -3.33
CA GLN A 299 0.92 -12.51 -2.17
C GLN A 299 -0.59 -12.71 -1.96
N GLU A 300 -1.38 -12.67 -3.03
CA GLU A 300 -2.84 -12.83 -3.00
C GLU A 300 -3.23 -14.26 -2.60
N GLU A 301 -2.57 -15.28 -3.17
CA GLU A 301 -2.80 -16.68 -2.81
C GLU A 301 -2.43 -16.94 -1.35
N THR A 302 -1.26 -16.46 -0.89
CA THR A 302 -0.85 -16.59 0.52
C THR A 302 -1.85 -15.90 1.45
N ALA A 303 -2.32 -14.70 1.10
CA ALA A 303 -3.31 -13.98 1.91
C ALA A 303 -4.66 -14.71 1.93
N ALA A 304 -5.11 -15.26 0.80
CA ALA A 304 -6.34 -16.04 0.72
C ALA A 304 -6.26 -17.30 1.58
N ASP A 305 -5.13 -18.01 1.54
CA ASP A 305 -4.92 -19.22 2.34
C ASP A 305 -4.86 -18.90 3.85
N VAL A 306 -4.21 -17.79 4.26
CA VAL A 306 -4.26 -17.35 5.67
C VAL A 306 -5.69 -17.08 6.12
N ARG A 307 -6.53 -16.47 5.26
CA ARG A 307 -7.95 -16.21 5.59
C ARG A 307 -8.76 -17.49 5.81
N LEU A 308 -8.41 -18.59 5.15
CA LEU A 308 -9.10 -19.88 5.34
C LEU A 308 -8.87 -20.47 6.74
N GLU A 309 -7.80 -20.07 7.42
CA GLU A 309 -7.47 -20.51 8.78
C GLU A 309 -8.15 -19.66 9.86
N LEU A 310 -8.81 -18.57 9.48
CA LEU A 310 -9.46 -17.63 10.40
C LEU A 310 -10.96 -17.88 10.53
N THR A 311 -11.52 -17.52 11.67
CA THR A 311 -12.98 -17.48 11.88
C THR A 311 -13.60 -16.25 11.21
N GLU A 312 -14.92 -16.26 11.01
CA GLU A 312 -15.64 -15.11 10.43
C GLU A 312 -15.47 -13.81 11.25
N GLU A 313 -15.39 -13.93 12.58
CA GLU A 313 -15.13 -12.79 13.47
C GLU A 313 -13.71 -12.24 13.30
N GLN A 314 -12.69 -13.11 13.28
CA GLN A 314 -11.30 -12.72 13.05
C GLN A 314 -11.10 -12.12 11.65
N ILE A 315 -11.82 -12.63 10.64
CA ILE A 315 -11.83 -12.06 9.30
C ILE A 315 -12.38 -10.63 9.32
N GLY A 316 -13.45 -10.38 10.07
CA GLY A 316 -14.00 -9.03 10.26
C GLY A 316 -12.95 -8.06 10.83
N ILE A 317 -12.24 -8.46 11.88
CA ILE A 317 -11.15 -7.66 12.47
C ILE A 317 -10.01 -7.47 11.46
N LEU A 318 -9.60 -8.52 10.75
CA LEU A 318 -8.56 -8.43 9.74
C LEU A 318 -8.93 -7.48 8.59
N ASP A 319 -10.19 -7.46 8.18
CA ASP A 319 -10.69 -6.56 7.13
C ASP A 319 -10.72 -5.11 7.61
N GLU A 320 -11.06 -4.84 8.88
CA GLU A 320 -10.88 -3.53 9.50
C GLU A 320 -9.40 -3.10 9.50
N LEU A 321 -8.49 -3.99 9.91
CA LEU A 321 -7.05 -3.74 9.91
C LEU A 321 -6.49 -3.47 8.49
N ARG A 322 -6.95 -4.22 7.49
CA ARG A 322 -6.59 -3.99 6.08
C ARG A 322 -7.17 -2.68 5.57
N GLY A 323 -8.38 -2.32 5.99
CA GLY A 323 -8.99 -1.01 5.72
C GLY A 323 -8.13 0.15 6.22
N MET A 324 -7.47 0.00 7.38
CA MET A 324 -6.51 0.99 7.88
C MET A 324 -5.21 1.05 7.07
N HIS A 325 -4.80 -0.05 6.46
CA HIS A 325 -3.60 -0.12 5.62
C HIS A 325 -3.79 0.46 4.21
N GLU A 326 -5.04 0.81 3.91
CA GLU A 326 -5.60 1.48 2.74
C GLU A 326 -5.30 0.88 1.36
N PRO A 327 -6.33 0.54 0.56
CA PRO A 327 -6.25 0.48 -0.89
C PRO A 327 -6.03 1.87 -1.54
N CYS A 328 -5.75 2.90 -0.73
CA CYS A 328 -5.75 4.33 -1.07
C CYS A 328 -4.45 5.08 -0.79
N ARG A 329 -3.36 4.37 -0.46
CA ARG A 329 -2.03 4.94 -0.63
C ARG A 329 -1.85 5.35 -2.09
N GLY A 330 -1.84 6.66 -2.35
CA GLY A 330 -1.69 7.29 -3.68
C GLY A 330 -0.33 7.06 -4.37
N ASN A 331 0.36 5.96 -4.06
CA ASN A 331 1.50 5.49 -4.83
C ASN A 331 0.98 4.62 -5.96
N VAL A 332 1.03 5.13 -7.17
CA VAL A 332 0.86 4.32 -8.38
C VAL A 332 2.17 3.54 -8.56
N GLU A 333 2.13 2.23 -8.35
CA GLU A 333 3.28 1.35 -8.64
C GLU A 333 3.50 1.29 -10.16
N LEU A 334 4.72 1.57 -10.61
CA LEU A 334 5.14 1.63 -12.03
C LEU A 334 5.63 0.30 -12.58
#